data_AF-A0A2E7UMV6-F1
#
_entry.id   AF-A0A2E7UMV6-F1
#
_cell.length_a   1.000
_cell.length_b   1.000
_cell.length_c   1.000
_cell.angle_alpha   90.00
_cell.angle_beta   90.00
_cell.angle_gamma   90.00
#
_symmetry.space_group_name_H-M   'P 1'
#
loop_
_entity.id
_entity.type
_entity.pdbx_description
1 polymer ?
#
loop_
_entity_poly.entity_id
_entity_poly.type
_entity_poly.pdbx_seq_one_letter_code
_entity_poly.pdbx_strand_id
1 'polypeptide(L)'
;MLHRKYESPCESLVRVNTAPSCLSESSGSPWLFSRRLDVGLLVVPAGLAVGIAVLLPPDLQLPPGAWLLVVLGIDVAHVYGSLWRTYAHPGEVFRRPGLYLGMPLGVWLGLVGLAAALPGWFWTVMAYLAVYHFIRQQAGIASLYRLREGLSNRSRAARVERWAHFALSGWPVLWWHTHLPQPFTWFTDSDFIPGLPPWVTWALLPVAVGVVGLHLYYRARSGRWSPGRDLWLLVTALVWGLGIVGVHGDAAFSLPNVVHHGVPYLALVWWTGRQMQRRGVQTALGGLPFTRRGLAVFGVPLLLMAFAEEWMWDRLLWFDHPTLFGSWGIELGPAATAMVLGTLSVPQVVHYLLDGHIWKMDGSNPGLREAWAGSAGGGVRERLRGEAMGQTEPK
;
A
#
# COMPACT_ATOMS: atom_id res chain seq x y z
N MET A 1 7.75 -4.34 83.18
CA MET A 1 8.63 -3.64 82.22
C MET A 1 7.81 -3.28 80.99
N LEU A 2 7.58 -1.97 80.82
CA LEU A 2 7.21 -1.22 79.61
C LEU A 2 5.98 -1.64 78.77
N HIS A 3 4.83 -1.15 79.23
CA HIS A 3 3.81 -0.37 78.49
C HIS A 3 4.15 0.16 77.08
N ARG A 4 3.23 0.01 76.09
CA ARG A 4 2.23 1.03 75.68
C ARG A 4 1.40 0.60 74.44
N LYS A 5 0.09 0.44 74.65
CA LYS A 5 -0.98 0.92 73.73
C LYS A 5 -0.84 2.43 73.60
N TYR A 6 -1.09 3.04 72.44
CA TYR A 6 -1.75 4.36 72.34
C TYR A 6 -2.35 4.60 70.96
N GLU A 7 -3.45 5.33 70.99
CA GLU A 7 -4.39 5.69 69.93
C GLU A 7 -3.85 6.71 68.92
N SER A 8 -4.57 6.86 67.81
CA SER A 8 -4.57 8.06 66.94
C SER A 8 -4.88 9.32 67.76
N PRO A 9 -4.41 10.54 67.39
CA PRO A 9 -5.14 11.35 66.40
C PRO A 9 -4.29 12.38 65.62
N CYS A 10 -4.76 12.84 64.46
CA CYS A 10 -4.90 14.28 64.14
C CYS A 10 -5.26 14.50 62.67
N GLU A 11 -6.33 15.28 62.51
CA GLU A 11 -6.82 15.91 61.31
C GLU A 11 -5.86 16.96 60.72
N SER A 12 -6.13 17.27 59.45
CA SER A 12 -5.93 18.56 58.79
C SER A 12 -4.50 18.96 58.41
N LEU A 13 -4.18 18.77 57.12
CA LEU A 13 -3.47 19.79 56.36
C LEU A 13 -3.90 19.75 54.88
N VAL A 14 -4.15 20.95 54.38
CA VAL A 14 -4.78 21.32 53.13
C VAL A 14 -3.87 21.06 51.91
N ARG A 15 -4.46 20.49 50.85
CA ARG A 15 -4.15 20.56 49.40
C ARG A 15 -2.69 20.73 48.97
N VAL A 16 -2.21 19.78 48.14
CA VAL A 16 -1.84 20.06 46.73
C VAL A 16 -2.12 18.81 45.88
N ASN A 17 -3.02 18.96 44.92
CA ASN A 17 -3.20 18.08 43.77
C ASN A 17 -1.90 18.02 42.96
N THR A 18 -1.29 16.84 42.83
CA THR A 18 -0.67 16.38 41.59
C THR A 18 -0.51 14.85 41.66
N ALA A 19 -1.59 14.13 41.36
CA ALA A 19 -1.41 12.77 40.90
C ALA A 19 -0.61 12.87 39.58
N PRO A 20 0.58 12.24 39.44
CA PRO A 20 1.11 12.00 38.12
C PRO A 20 0.09 11.09 37.44
N SER A 21 -0.62 11.65 36.47
CA SER A 21 -1.42 10.87 35.55
C SER A 21 -0.47 9.87 34.91
N CYS A 22 -0.48 8.64 35.44
CA CYS A 22 -0.01 7.48 34.73
C CYS A 22 -1.02 7.26 33.60
N LEU A 23 -0.96 8.13 32.59
CA LEU A 23 -1.36 7.79 31.25
C LEU A 23 -0.51 6.57 30.95
N SER A 24 -1.10 5.38 31.03
CA SER A 24 -0.54 4.23 30.36
C SER A 24 -0.46 4.64 28.89
N GLU A 25 0.71 5.12 28.44
CA GLU A 25 1.03 5.15 27.03
C GLU A 25 0.84 3.70 26.59
N SER A 26 -0.29 3.41 25.95
CA SER A 26 -0.48 2.13 25.31
C SER A 26 0.68 2.00 24.33
N SER A 27 1.69 1.20 24.66
CA SER A 27 2.90 1.09 23.86
C SER A 27 2.48 0.49 22.53
N GLY A 28 2.33 1.37 21.53
CA GLY A 28 1.98 0.98 20.19
C GLY A 28 3.04 0.01 19.65
N SER A 29 2.61 -0.91 18.78
CA SER A 29 3.53 -1.89 18.22
C SER A 29 4.38 -1.23 17.12
N PRO A 30 5.72 -1.43 17.11
CA PRO A 30 6.58 -0.96 16.02
C PRO A 30 6.47 -1.82 14.75
N TRP A 31 5.50 -2.75 14.72
CA TRP A 31 5.21 -3.65 13.62
C TRP A 31 3.77 -3.44 13.15
N LEU A 32 3.59 -3.39 11.83
CA LEU A 32 2.32 -3.20 11.15
C LEU A 32 1.37 -4.36 11.44
N PHE A 33 1.82 -5.59 11.21
CA PHE A 33 1.07 -6.82 11.50
C PHE A 33 1.65 -7.52 12.73
N SER A 34 2.93 -7.88 12.64
CA SER A 34 3.75 -8.53 13.67
C SER A 34 5.17 -8.66 13.12
N ARG A 35 6.19 -8.73 13.98
CA ARG A 35 7.60 -8.89 13.54
C ARG A 35 7.79 -9.94 12.45
N ARG A 36 7.21 -11.13 12.60
CA ARG A 36 7.37 -12.24 11.65
C ARG A 36 6.71 -11.95 10.31
N LEU A 37 5.51 -11.37 10.33
CA LEU A 37 4.75 -11.08 9.11
C LEU A 37 5.33 -9.88 8.36
N ASP A 38 5.71 -8.82 9.07
CA ASP A 38 6.32 -7.64 8.45
C ASP A 38 7.65 -8.02 7.77
N VAL A 39 8.52 -8.75 8.47
CA VAL A 39 9.77 -9.23 7.87
C VAL A 39 9.48 -10.19 6.71
N GLY A 40 8.58 -11.16 6.89
CA GLY A 40 8.31 -12.20 5.89
C GLY A 40 7.52 -11.74 4.66
N LEU A 41 6.73 -10.67 4.74
CA LEU A 41 5.85 -10.20 3.65
C LEU A 41 6.25 -8.85 3.07
N LEU A 42 6.93 -7.99 3.83
CA LEU A 42 7.25 -6.62 3.41
C LEU A 42 8.74 -6.42 3.15
N VAL A 43 9.61 -7.05 3.94
CA VAL A 43 11.06 -6.81 3.89
C VAL A 43 11.78 -7.89 3.09
N VAL A 44 11.61 -9.16 3.47
CA VAL A 44 12.35 -10.28 2.86
C VAL A 44 12.01 -10.45 1.38
N PRO A 45 10.74 -10.46 0.92
CA PRO A 45 10.44 -10.64 -0.50
C PRO A 45 11.08 -9.55 -1.36
N ALA A 46 10.94 -8.28 -0.96
CA ALA A 46 11.53 -7.15 -1.67
C ALA A 46 13.07 -7.16 -1.59
N GLY A 47 13.65 -7.47 -0.44
CA GLY A 47 15.11 -7.56 -0.27
C GLY A 47 15.72 -8.71 -1.10
N LEU A 48 15.04 -9.86 -1.18
CA LEU A 48 15.45 -10.96 -2.06
C LEU A 48 15.32 -10.56 -3.52
N ALA A 49 14.23 -9.89 -3.91
CA ALA A 49 14.05 -9.39 -5.27
C ALA A 49 15.15 -8.39 -5.67
N VAL A 50 15.55 -7.48 -4.77
CA VAL A 50 16.69 -6.57 -4.96
C VAL A 50 18.00 -7.36 -5.08
N GLY A 51 18.24 -8.34 -4.21
CA GLY A 51 19.43 -9.18 -4.26
C GLY A 51 19.53 -9.97 -5.56
N ILE A 52 18.41 -10.51 -6.06
CA ILE A 52 18.34 -11.17 -7.37
C ILE A 52 18.64 -10.16 -8.47
N ALA A 53 17.98 -8.99 -8.46
CA ALA A 53 18.12 -7.96 -9.48
C ALA A 53 19.58 -7.52 -9.71
N VAL A 54 20.38 -7.40 -8.64
CA VAL A 54 21.82 -7.04 -8.74
C VAL A 54 22.64 -8.11 -9.45
N LEU A 55 22.20 -9.37 -9.42
CA LEU A 55 22.88 -10.50 -10.04
C LEU A 55 22.38 -10.82 -11.44
N LEU A 56 21.27 -10.21 -11.88
CA LEU A 56 20.71 -10.45 -13.21
C LEU A 56 21.56 -9.80 -14.29
N PRO A 57 21.74 -10.46 -15.45
CA PRO A 57 22.30 -9.82 -16.63
C PRO A 57 21.46 -8.60 -17.08
N PRO A 58 22.09 -7.51 -17.55
CA PRO A 58 21.39 -6.30 -18.02
C PRO A 58 20.32 -6.55 -19.09
N ASP A 59 20.54 -7.52 -19.97
CA ASP A 59 19.71 -7.86 -21.12
C ASP A 59 18.63 -8.92 -20.80
N LEU A 60 18.60 -9.43 -19.57
CA LEU A 60 17.65 -10.47 -19.21
C LEU A 60 16.23 -9.92 -19.14
N GLN A 61 15.36 -10.48 -19.96
CA GLN A 61 13.90 -10.37 -19.83
C GLN A 61 13.38 -11.48 -18.92
N LEU A 62 12.27 -11.22 -18.22
CA LEU A 62 11.66 -12.25 -17.37
C LEU A 62 11.24 -13.45 -18.24
N PRO A 63 11.76 -14.67 -17.98
CA PRO A 63 11.30 -15.84 -18.71
C PRO A 63 9.82 -16.11 -18.43
N PRO A 64 9.06 -16.78 -19.32
CA PRO A 64 7.60 -16.87 -19.22
C PRO A 64 7.05 -17.33 -17.86
N GLY A 65 7.71 -18.29 -17.21
CA GLY A 65 7.32 -18.75 -15.88
C GLY A 65 7.55 -17.71 -14.77
N ALA A 66 8.64 -16.94 -14.85
CA ALA A 66 8.91 -15.85 -13.91
C ALA A 66 7.98 -14.67 -14.17
N TRP A 67 7.71 -14.35 -15.44
CA TRP A 67 6.74 -13.34 -15.83
C TRP A 67 5.34 -13.68 -15.29
N LEU A 68 4.88 -14.93 -15.46
CA LEU A 68 3.59 -15.39 -14.95
C LEU A 68 3.51 -15.30 -13.41
N LEU A 69 4.59 -15.62 -12.71
CA LEU A 69 4.63 -15.52 -11.25
C LEU A 69 4.62 -14.07 -10.76
N VAL A 70 5.42 -13.20 -11.39
CA VAL A 70 5.68 -11.83 -10.93
C VAL A 70 4.65 -10.87 -11.49
N VAL A 71 4.56 -10.74 -12.81
CA VAL A 71 3.67 -9.78 -13.47
C VAL A 71 2.22 -10.22 -13.28
N LEU A 72 1.82 -11.38 -13.79
CA LEU A 72 0.43 -11.83 -13.66
C LEU A 72 0.07 -12.15 -12.19
N GLY A 73 0.91 -12.94 -11.51
CA GLY A 73 0.62 -13.48 -10.18
C GLY A 73 0.71 -12.48 -9.02
N ILE A 74 1.47 -11.39 -9.16
CA ILE A 74 1.62 -10.35 -8.14
C ILE A 74 1.11 -9.02 -8.66
N ASP A 75 1.59 -8.54 -9.81
CA ASP A 75 1.23 -7.20 -10.29
C ASP A 75 -0.25 -7.14 -10.71
N VAL A 76 -0.65 -7.88 -11.72
CA VAL A 76 -2.04 -7.82 -12.20
C VAL A 76 -3.01 -8.34 -11.15
N ALA A 77 -2.65 -9.40 -10.42
CA ALA A 77 -3.51 -9.97 -9.38
C ALA A 77 -3.76 -9.03 -8.19
N HIS A 78 -2.81 -8.17 -7.79
CA HIS A 78 -3.01 -7.29 -6.63
C HIS A 78 -4.06 -6.22 -6.89
N VAL A 79 -4.19 -5.77 -8.13
CA VAL A 79 -5.15 -4.75 -8.58
C VAL A 79 -6.58 -5.19 -8.26
N TYR A 80 -6.89 -6.44 -8.60
CA TYR A 80 -8.15 -7.08 -8.27
C TYR A 80 -8.37 -7.26 -6.76
N GLY A 81 -7.32 -7.16 -5.95
CA GLY A 81 -7.41 -7.18 -4.48
C GLY A 81 -8.32 -6.07 -3.93
N SER A 82 -8.46 -4.95 -4.66
CA SER A 82 -9.43 -3.89 -4.31
C SER A 82 -10.87 -4.40 -4.25
N LEU A 83 -11.24 -5.39 -5.07
CA LEU A 83 -12.60 -5.94 -5.11
C LEU A 83 -13.02 -6.53 -3.76
N TRP A 84 -12.09 -7.15 -3.02
CA TRP A 84 -12.34 -7.69 -1.67
C TRP A 84 -12.71 -6.61 -0.65
N ARG A 85 -12.32 -5.35 -0.90
CA ARG A 85 -12.59 -4.20 -0.05
C ARG A 85 -13.80 -3.38 -0.50
N THR A 86 -14.31 -3.63 -1.71
CA THR A 86 -15.30 -2.79 -2.38
C THR A 86 -16.47 -3.63 -2.90
N TYR A 87 -16.39 -4.15 -4.11
CA TYR A 87 -17.49 -4.81 -4.83
C TYR A 87 -17.93 -6.12 -4.19
N ALA A 88 -17.06 -6.79 -3.43
CA ALA A 88 -17.43 -7.97 -2.65
C ALA A 88 -18.35 -7.65 -1.45
N HIS A 89 -18.66 -6.36 -1.24
CA HIS A 89 -19.56 -5.86 -0.22
C HIS A 89 -20.66 -4.98 -0.85
N PRO A 90 -21.83 -5.53 -1.20
CA PRO A 90 -22.89 -4.76 -1.84
C PRO A 90 -23.29 -3.50 -1.06
N GLY A 91 -23.36 -3.58 0.27
CA GLY A 91 -23.65 -2.44 1.14
C GLY A 91 -22.63 -1.30 1.03
N GLU A 92 -21.37 -1.60 0.66
CA GLU A 92 -20.35 -0.58 0.40
C GLU A 92 -20.64 0.17 -0.91
N VAL A 93 -21.00 -0.58 -1.97
CA VAL A 93 -21.39 -0.02 -3.27
C VAL A 93 -22.59 0.90 -3.13
N PHE A 94 -23.65 0.46 -2.44
CA PHE A 94 -24.86 1.26 -2.22
C PHE A 94 -24.63 2.51 -1.38
N ARG A 95 -23.62 2.52 -0.51
CA ARG A 95 -23.29 3.68 0.33
C ARG A 95 -22.59 4.78 -0.44
N ARG A 96 -21.83 4.44 -1.49
CA ARG A 96 -21.07 5.40 -2.31
C ARG A 96 -21.13 5.03 -3.80
N PRO A 97 -22.31 5.01 -4.43
CA PRO A 97 -22.46 4.55 -5.82
C PRO A 97 -21.65 5.41 -6.80
N GLY A 98 -21.49 6.71 -6.54
CA GLY A 98 -20.62 7.56 -7.35
C GLY A 98 -19.14 7.12 -7.34
N LEU A 99 -18.64 6.63 -6.20
CA LEU A 99 -17.27 6.12 -6.08
C LEU A 99 -17.10 4.75 -6.74
N TYR A 100 -18.12 3.90 -6.69
CA TYR A 100 -17.99 2.50 -7.12
C TYR A 100 -18.58 2.21 -8.51
N LEU A 101 -19.44 3.06 -9.03
CA LEU A 101 -20.03 2.91 -10.37
C LEU A 101 -19.70 4.13 -11.25
N GLY A 102 -19.84 5.34 -10.69
CA GLY A 102 -19.54 6.58 -11.40
C GLY A 102 -18.05 6.74 -11.76
N MET A 103 -17.14 6.49 -10.81
CA MET A 103 -15.70 6.59 -11.05
C MET A 103 -15.20 5.61 -12.12
N PRO A 104 -15.49 4.29 -12.07
CA PRO A 104 -15.09 3.38 -13.14
C PRO A 104 -15.63 3.78 -14.52
N LEU A 105 -16.88 4.23 -14.60
CA LEU A 105 -17.45 4.72 -15.87
C LEU A 105 -16.71 5.96 -16.37
N GLY A 106 -16.45 6.93 -15.49
CA GLY A 106 -15.70 8.14 -15.85
C GLY A 106 -14.26 7.84 -16.27
N VAL A 107 -13.60 6.89 -15.59
CA VAL A 107 -12.27 6.39 -15.96
C VAL A 107 -12.31 5.75 -17.34
N TRP A 108 -13.27 4.85 -17.59
CA TRP A 108 -13.42 4.19 -18.88
C TRP A 108 -13.62 5.21 -20.02
N LEU A 109 -14.57 6.15 -19.88
CA LEU A 109 -14.80 7.21 -20.86
C LEU A 109 -13.55 8.06 -21.09
N GLY A 110 -12.84 8.42 -20.01
CA GLY A 110 -11.61 9.20 -20.08
C GLY A 110 -10.49 8.47 -20.80
N LEU A 111 -10.29 7.18 -20.51
CA LEU A 111 -9.23 6.37 -21.13
C LEU A 111 -9.52 6.06 -22.59
N VAL A 112 -10.76 5.72 -22.95
CA VAL A 112 -11.16 5.52 -24.35
C VAL A 112 -11.02 6.85 -25.12
N GLY A 113 -11.45 7.97 -24.53
CA GLY A 113 -11.27 9.30 -25.12
C GLY A 113 -9.80 9.67 -25.32
N LEU A 114 -8.95 9.38 -24.34
CA LEU A 114 -7.50 9.59 -24.43
C LEU A 114 -6.88 8.74 -25.53
N ALA A 115 -7.20 7.45 -25.59
CA ALA A 115 -6.67 6.54 -26.60
C ALA A 115 -7.14 6.92 -28.02
N ALA A 116 -8.37 7.43 -28.17
CA ALA A 116 -8.91 7.83 -29.46
C ALA A 116 -8.36 9.19 -29.95
N ALA A 117 -8.22 10.17 -29.05
CA ALA A 117 -7.85 11.54 -29.42
C ALA A 117 -6.33 11.79 -29.39
N LEU A 118 -5.63 11.16 -28.45
CA LEU A 118 -4.20 11.39 -28.17
C LEU A 118 -3.47 10.04 -27.93
N PRO A 119 -3.48 9.10 -28.90
CA PRO A 119 -2.90 7.77 -28.73
C PRO A 119 -1.42 7.79 -28.29
N GLY A 120 -0.64 8.76 -28.80
CA GLY A 120 0.77 8.92 -28.42
C GLY A 120 1.01 9.34 -26.96
N TRP A 121 -0.01 9.84 -26.27
CA TRP A 121 0.07 10.22 -24.85
C TRP A 121 -0.51 9.17 -23.90
N PHE A 122 -1.17 8.14 -24.43
CA PHE A 122 -1.89 7.16 -23.62
C PHE A 122 -0.98 6.51 -22.57
N TRP A 123 0.14 5.93 -23.02
CA TRP A 123 1.09 5.25 -22.14
C TRP A 123 1.82 6.20 -21.19
N THR A 124 2.07 7.45 -21.62
CA THR A 124 2.66 8.46 -20.73
C THR A 124 1.74 8.83 -19.56
N VAL A 125 0.44 9.04 -19.85
CA VAL A 125 -0.54 9.31 -18.79
C VAL A 125 -0.66 8.09 -17.86
N MET A 126 -0.74 6.88 -18.42
CA MET A 126 -0.82 5.64 -17.65
C MET A 126 0.41 5.46 -16.75
N ALA A 127 1.63 5.66 -17.26
CA ALA A 127 2.87 5.55 -16.51
C ALA A 127 2.89 6.53 -15.33
N TYR A 128 2.52 7.79 -15.54
CA TYR A 128 2.50 8.76 -14.44
C TYR A 128 1.42 8.49 -13.39
N LEU A 129 0.25 7.97 -13.79
CA LEU A 129 -0.75 7.51 -12.82
C LEU A 129 -0.22 6.34 -11.98
N ALA A 130 0.41 5.36 -12.62
CA ALA A 130 1.01 4.20 -11.95
C ALA A 130 2.15 4.62 -11.01
N VAL A 131 3.12 5.41 -11.49
CA VAL A 131 4.23 5.94 -10.69
C VAL A 131 3.72 6.71 -9.48
N TYR A 132 2.75 7.62 -9.67
CA TYR A 132 2.16 8.36 -8.57
C TYR A 132 1.52 7.43 -7.53
N HIS A 133 0.78 6.42 -7.98
CA HIS A 133 0.18 5.40 -7.11
C HIS A 133 1.25 4.63 -6.32
N PHE A 134 2.29 4.13 -7.00
CA PHE A 134 3.40 3.40 -6.41
C PHE A 134 4.13 4.23 -5.33
N ILE A 135 4.43 5.50 -5.61
CA ILE A 135 5.04 6.44 -4.65
C ILE A 135 4.13 6.64 -3.44
N ARG A 136 2.84 6.87 -3.69
CA ARG A 136 1.85 7.13 -2.64
C ARG A 136 1.65 5.94 -1.72
N GLN A 137 1.70 4.72 -2.23
CA GLN A 137 1.58 3.51 -1.42
C GLN A 137 2.69 3.43 -0.36
N GLN A 138 3.93 3.78 -0.71
CA GLN A 138 5.06 3.73 0.23
C GLN A 138 4.80 4.63 1.46
N ALA A 139 4.36 5.86 1.22
CA ALA A 139 4.00 6.80 2.28
C ALA A 139 2.71 6.39 3.03
N GLY A 140 1.78 5.70 2.36
CA GLY A 140 0.56 5.14 2.93
C GLY A 140 0.87 4.06 3.97
N ILE A 141 1.75 3.11 3.63
CA ILE A 141 2.20 2.05 4.54
C ILE A 141 2.91 2.63 5.76
N ALA A 142 3.80 3.61 5.58
CA ALA A 142 4.42 4.32 6.71
C ALA A 142 3.38 5.00 7.62
N SER A 143 2.30 5.54 7.06
CA SER A 143 1.19 6.13 7.84
C SER A 143 0.44 5.09 8.68
N LEU A 144 0.35 3.84 8.22
CA LEU A 144 -0.24 2.72 8.98
C LEU A 144 0.68 2.28 10.12
N TYR A 145 1.99 2.18 9.89
CA TYR A 145 2.95 1.94 10.98
C TYR A 145 2.83 2.98 12.09
N ARG A 146 2.78 4.27 11.73
CA ARG A 146 2.57 5.36 12.71
C ARG A 146 1.29 5.17 13.52
N LEU A 147 0.20 4.79 12.87
CA LEU A 147 -1.06 4.50 13.56
C LEU A 147 -0.90 3.35 14.57
N ARG A 148 -0.21 2.27 14.18
CA ARG A 148 0.07 1.11 15.05
C ARG A 148 0.96 1.47 16.24
N GLU A 149 1.86 2.43 16.06
CA GLU A 149 2.71 3.00 17.09
C GLU A 149 2.00 4.04 17.98
N GLY A 150 0.73 4.37 17.70
CA GLY A 150 0.00 5.43 18.42
C GLY A 150 0.48 6.85 18.09
N LEU A 151 1.21 7.03 16.98
CA LEU A 151 1.74 8.31 16.55
C LEU A 151 0.74 9.06 15.66
N SER A 152 0.67 10.38 15.84
CA SER A 152 -0.15 11.24 14.97
C SER A 152 0.40 11.30 13.54
N ASN A 153 -0.48 11.11 12.56
CA ASN A 153 -0.18 11.33 11.12
C ASN A 153 -0.21 12.81 10.71
N ARG A 154 -0.56 13.73 11.63
CA ARG A 154 -0.64 15.19 11.37
C ARG A 154 0.57 15.97 11.87
N SER A 155 1.48 15.32 12.61
CA SER A 155 2.66 15.97 13.18
C SER A 155 3.64 16.48 12.11
N ARG A 156 4.51 17.42 12.46
CA ARG A 156 5.59 17.87 11.56
C ARG A 156 6.48 16.71 11.13
N ALA A 157 6.85 15.83 12.07
CA ALA A 157 7.63 14.63 11.78
C ALA A 157 6.93 13.68 10.78
N ALA A 158 5.61 13.52 10.87
CA ALA A 158 4.84 12.71 9.92
C ALA A 158 4.86 13.31 8.51
N ARG A 159 4.78 14.64 8.39
CA ARG A 159 4.87 15.32 7.10
C ARG A 159 6.25 15.16 6.48
N VAL A 160 7.31 15.33 7.25
CA VAL A 160 8.69 15.14 6.76
C VAL A 160 8.94 13.69 6.35
N GLU A 161 8.44 12.72 7.11
CA GLU A 161 8.50 11.30 6.73
C GLU A 161 7.78 10.99 5.43
N ARG A 162 6.58 11.55 5.21
CA ARG A 162 5.89 11.46 3.92
C ARG A 162 6.76 12.01 2.80
N TRP A 163 7.32 13.21 2.97
CA TRP A 163 8.20 13.81 1.96
C TRP A 163 9.49 13.01 1.75
N ALA A 164 10.02 12.33 2.77
CA ALA A 164 11.18 11.44 2.62
C ALA A 164 10.87 10.25 1.70
N HIS A 165 9.68 9.64 1.81
CA HIS A 165 9.27 8.59 0.86
C HIS A 165 9.15 9.16 -0.56
N PHE A 166 8.51 10.32 -0.73
CA PHE A 166 8.41 10.99 -2.03
C PHE A 166 9.78 11.37 -2.62
N ALA A 167 10.74 11.76 -1.79
CA ALA A 167 12.10 12.06 -2.23
C ALA A 167 12.85 10.81 -2.67
N LEU A 168 12.75 9.72 -1.89
CA LEU A 168 13.42 8.44 -2.18
C LEU A 168 12.93 7.79 -3.47
N SER A 169 11.65 7.96 -3.82
CA SER A 169 11.08 7.41 -5.04
C SER A 169 11.05 8.41 -6.20
N GLY A 170 10.80 9.69 -5.92
CA GLY A 170 10.70 10.74 -6.93
C GLY A 170 12.04 11.18 -7.51
N TRP A 171 13.12 11.15 -6.73
CA TRP A 171 14.45 11.48 -7.27
C TRP A 171 14.95 10.45 -8.29
N PRO A 172 14.80 9.12 -8.08
CA PRO A 172 15.06 8.13 -9.13
C PRO A 172 14.19 8.31 -10.39
N VAL A 173 12.92 8.70 -10.25
CA VAL A 173 12.07 9.04 -11.40
C VAL A 173 12.60 10.25 -12.17
N LEU A 174 13.11 11.26 -11.46
CA LEU A 174 13.78 12.40 -12.10
C LEU A 174 15.08 11.96 -12.81
N TRP A 175 15.85 11.04 -12.22
CA TRP A 175 17.01 10.43 -12.88
C TRP A 175 16.61 9.76 -14.19
N TRP A 176 15.53 9.00 -14.20
CA TRP A 176 14.99 8.38 -15.43
C TRP A 176 14.78 9.43 -16.51
N HIS A 177 14.06 10.52 -16.22
CA HIS A 177 13.79 11.60 -17.16
C HIS A 177 15.05 12.26 -17.76
N THR A 178 16.12 12.37 -16.99
CA THR A 178 17.36 13.01 -17.42
C THR A 178 18.34 12.06 -18.13
N HIS A 179 18.04 10.76 -18.13
CA HIS A 179 18.89 9.71 -18.69
C HIS A 179 18.12 8.78 -19.64
N LEU A 180 17.04 9.24 -20.26
CA LEU A 180 16.38 8.49 -21.34
C LEU A 180 17.27 8.42 -22.59
N PRO A 181 17.26 7.30 -23.35
CA PRO A 181 16.50 6.08 -23.09
C PRO A 181 17.13 5.20 -21.99
N GLN A 182 16.30 4.45 -21.27
CA GLN A 182 16.71 3.44 -20.29
C GLN A 182 16.57 2.03 -20.89
N PRO A 183 17.32 1.01 -20.41
CA PRO A 183 17.21 -0.37 -20.87
C PRO A 183 16.01 -1.13 -20.27
N PHE A 184 15.05 -0.39 -19.71
CA PHE A 184 13.83 -0.89 -19.10
C PHE A 184 12.72 0.12 -19.34
N THR A 185 11.48 -0.37 -19.30
CA THR A 185 10.28 0.46 -19.47
C THR A 185 9.33 0.27 -18.31
N TRP A 186 8.40 1.21 -18.11
CA TRP A 186 7.30 1.00 -17.18
C TRP A 186 6.14 0.24 -17.86
N PHE A 187 5.81 0.64 -19.08
CA PHE A 187 4.84 -0.01 -19.95
C PHE A 187 5.34 -0.17 -21.38
N THR A 188 6.00 0.86 -21.95
CA THR A 188 6.41 0.91 -23.37
C THR A 188 7.64 1.82 -23.53
N ASP A 189 8.35 1.76 -24.65
CA ASP A 189 9.55 2.58 -24.88
C ASP A 189 9.31 4.11 -24.87
N SER A 190 8.06 4.58 -24.96
CA SER A 190 7.68 6.00 -25.03
C SER A 190 6.80 6.46 -23.87
N ASP A 191 6.86 5.77 -22.73
CA ASP A 191 6.02 6.04 -21.56
C ASP A 191 6.53 7.21 -20.68
N PHE A 192 7.79 7.61 -20.79
CA PHE A 192 8.35 8.76 -20.08
C PHE A 192 8.76 9.89 -21.03
N ILE A 193 8.50 11.14 -20.61
CA ILE A 193 8.87 12.35 -21.36
C ILE A 193 10.40 12.55 -21.38
N PRO A 194 11.06 12.60 -22.55
CA PRO A 194 12.50 12.85 -22.64
C PRO A 194 12.84 14.35 -22.60
N GLY A 195 14.13 14.67 -22.56
CA GLY A 195 14.64 16.03 -22.83
C GLY A 195 14.98 16.87 -21.61
N LEU A 196 14.88 16.34 -20.38
CA LEU A 196 15.42 17.04 -19.21
C LEU A 196 16.96 16.93 -19.18
N PRO A 197 17.69 18.05 -18.99
CA PRO A 197 19.14 18.00 -18.93
C PRO A 197 19.68 17.20 -17.72
N PRO A 198 20.79 16.44 -17.86
CA PRO A 198 21.40 15.65 -16.77
C PRO A 198 21.69 16.43 -15.48
N TRP A 199 22.04 17.73 -15.58
CA TRP A 199 22.35 18.55 -14.40
C TRP A 199 21.17 18.74 -13.45
N VAL A 200 19.92 18.62 -13.94
CA VAL A 200 18.71 18.83 -13.14
C VAL A 200 18.63 17.82 -11.99
N THR A 201 18.97 16.56 -12.26
CA THR A 201 18.97 15.50 -11.24
C THR A 201 20.00 15.77 -10.13
N TRP A 202 21.19 16.26 -10.50
CA TRP A 202 22.24 16.62 -9.54
C TRP A 202 21.90 17.88 -8.74
N ALA A 203 21.26 18.88 -9.36
CA ALA A 203 20.81 20.09 -8.68
C ALA A 203 19.73 19.81 -7.63
N LEU A 204 18.86 18.81 -7.87
CA LEU A 204 17.79 18.42 -6.95
C LEU A 204 18.17 17.33 -5.94
N LEU A 205 19.33 16.68 -6.11
CA LEU A 205 19.83 15.67 -5.17
C LEU A 205 20.01 16.22 -3.74
N PRO A 206 20.60 17.41 -3.50
CA PRO A 206 20.70 17.99 -2.15
C PRO A 206 19.35 18.19 -1.48
N VAL A 207 18.30 18.52 -2.25
CA VAL A 207 16.94 18.67 -1.72
C VAL A 207 16.39 17.31 -1.27
N ALA A 208 16.51 16.29 -2.12
CA ALA A 208 16.07 14.93 -1.80
C ALA A 208 16.80 14.38 -0.55
N VAL A 209 18.13 14.47 -0.53
CA VAL A 209 18.97 14.06 0.60
C VAL A 209 18.66 14.89 1.85
N GLY A 210 18.46 16.20 1.73
CA GLY A 210 18.12 17.07 2.85
C GLY A 210 16.78 16.72 3.51
N VAL A 211 15.76 16.36 2.73
CA VAL A 211 14.46 15.90 3.26
C VAL A 211 14.60 14.57 4.00
N VAL A 212 15.35 13.60 3.43
CA VAL A 212 15.63 12.32 4.08
C VAL A 212 16.46 12.53 5.35
N GLY A 213 17.50 13.37 5.31
CA GLY A 213 18.32 13.72 6.46
C GLY A 213 17.53 14.39 7.57
N LEU A 214 16.60 15.29 7.23
CA LEU A 214 15.69 15.91 8.21
C LEU A 214 14.74 14.87 8.84
N HIS A 215 14.25 13.90 8.06
CA HIS A 215 13.50 12.78 8.60
C HIS A 215 14.34 11.99 9.60
N LEU A 216 15.54 11.56 9.23
CA LEU A 216 16.45 10.82 10.10
C LEU A 216 16.81 11.61 11.37
N TYR A 217 17.01 12.92 11.27
CA TYR A 217 17.20 13.80 12.42
C TYR A 217 16.00 13.76 13.38
N TYR A 218 14.78 13.91 12.88
CA TYR A 218 13.57 13.78 13.71
C TYR A 218 13.44 12.38 14.33
N ARG A 219 13.80 11.33 13.59
CA ARG A 219 13.81 9.95 14.10
C ARG A 219 14.80 9.80 15.25
N ALA A 220 16.05 10.22 15.07
CA ALA A 220 17.10 10.18 16.10
C ALA A 220 16.71 10.99 17.35
N ARG A 221 16.20 12.21 17.18
CA ARG A 221 15.75 13.07 18.28
C ARG A 221 14.57 12.51 19.07
N SER A 222 13.72 11.70 18.44
CA SER A 222 12.54 11.14 19.09
C SER A 222 12.87 10.04 20.11
N GLY A 223 14.05 9.41 20.01
CA GLY A 223 14.43 8.23 20.81
C GLY A 223 13.54 7.00 20.61
N ARG A 224 12.55 7.06 19.72
CA ARG A 224 11.55 6.00 19.47
C ARG A 224 11.88 5.24 18.18
N TRP A 225 12.62 4.16 18.32
CA TRP A 225 12.96 3.25 17.23
C TRP A 225 11.72 2.48 16.74
N SER A 226 11.57 2.34 15.42
CA SER A 226 10.50 1.55 14.81
C SER A 226 11.08 0.68 13.70
N PRO A 227 11.60 -0.51 14.03
CA PRO A 227 12.29 -1.35 13.07
C PRO A 227 11.46 -1.65 11.82
N GLY A 228 10.14 -1.89 11.93
CA GLY A 228 9.30 -2.15 10.75
C GLY A 228 9.20 -0.95 9.80
N ARG A 229 8.98 0.24 10.36
CA ARG A 229 8.87 1.50 9.59
C ARG A 229 10.21 1.94 9.00
N ASP A 230 11.30 1.77 9.75
CA ASP A 230 12.64 2.12 9.31
C ASP A 230 13.14 1.13 8.23
N LEU A 231 12.85 -0.17 8.37
CA LEU A 231 13.12 -1.17 7.32
C LEU A 231 12.29 -0.89 6.06
N TRP A 232 11.03 -0.47 6.20
CA TRP A 232 10.21 -0.11 5.04
C TRP A 232 10.80 1.06 4.25
N LEU A 233 11.28 2.09 4.93
CA LEU A 233 11.97 3.21 4.29
C LEU A 233 13.25 2.76 3.57
N LEU A 234 14.05 1.90 4.22
CA LEU A 234 15.27 1.34 3.64
C LEU A 234 14.98 0.51 2.39
N VAL A 235 14.01 -0.41 2.45
CA VAL A 235 13.62 -1.23 1.29
C VAL A 235 13.08 -0.35 0.17
N THR A 236 12.30 0.70 0.47
CA THR A 236 11.88 1.69 -0.52
C THR A 236 13.08 2.34 -1.21
N ALA A 237 14.08 2.78 -0.44
CA ALA A 237 15.29 3.39 -0.99
C ALA A 237 16.06 2.42 -1.89
N LEU A 238 16.18 1.15 -1.49
CA LEU A 238 16.86 0.12 -2.28
C LEU A 238 16.10 -0.19 -3.57
N VAL A 239 14.80 -0.43 -3.51
CA VAL A 239 13.99 -0.79 -4.68
C VAL A 239 14.00 0.34 -5.71
N TRP A 240 13.77 1.59 -5.31
CA TRP A 240 13.71 2.72 -6.24
C TRP A 240 15.09 3.21 -6.66
N GLY A 241 16.00 3.38 -5.70
CA GLY A 241 17.35 3.86 -5.97
C GLY A 241 18.15 2.85 -6.78
N LEU A 242 18.24 1.62 -6.30
CA LEU A 242 18.99 0.58 -7.02
C LEU A 242 18.25 0.18 -8.30
N GLY A 243 16.93 -0.05 -8.25
CA GLY A 243 16.13 -0.53 -9.38
C GLY A 243 16.10 0.41 -10.59
N ILE A 244 16.16 1.72 -10.38
CA ILE A 244 16.10 2.71 -11.48
C ILE A 244 17.48 3.30 -11.81
N VAL A 245 18.33 3.52 -10.80
CA VAL A 245 19.61 4.23 -10.99
C VAL A 245 20.79 3.28 -11.07
N GLY A 246 20.76 2.17 -10.31
CA GLY A 246 21.92 1.31 -10.11
C GLY A 246 21.96 0.03 -10.95
N VAL A 247 20.82 -0.57 -11.27
CA VAL A 247 20.73 -1.71 -12.20
C VAL A 247 20.17 -1.25 -13.54
N HIS A 248 20.64 -1.88 -14.61
CA HIS A 248 20.37 -1.47 -15.98
C HIS A 248 19.77 -2.64 -16.76
N GLY A 249 18.55 -3.04 -16.43
CA GLY A 249 17.84 -4.11 -17.15
C GLY A 249 16.38 -4.26 -16.73
N ASP A 250 15.53 -4.68 -17.65
CA ASP A 250 14.08 -4.72 -17.44
C ASP A 250 13.68 -5.69 -16.32
N ALA A 251 14.15 -6.94 -16.33
CA ALA A 251 13.87 -7.86 -15.23
C ALA A 251 14.41 -7.36 -13.87
N ALA A 252 15.56 -6.69 -13.87
CA ALA A 252 16.18 -6.14 -12.66
C ALA A 252 15.42 -4.92 -12.11
N PHE A 253 14.75 -4.16 -12.96
CA PHE A 253 13.85 -3.07 -12.58
C PHE A 253 12.47 -3.62 -12.13
N SER A 254 11.85 -4.46 -12.95
CA SER A 254 10.46 -4.92 -12.79
C SER A 254 10.27 -5.81 -11.56
N LEU A 255 11.17 -6.79 -11.34
CA LEU A 255 11.05 -7.75 -10.24
C LEU A 255 10.96 -7.09 -8.84
N PRO A 256 11.90 -6.25 -8.40
CA PRO A 256 11.82 -5.63 -7.08
C PRO A 256 10.67 -4.63 -6.96
N ASN A 257 10.33 -3.88 -8.02
CA ASN A 257 9.22 -2.94 -7.98
C ASN A 257 7.87 -3.65 -7.79
N VAL A 258 7.59 -4.67 -8.59
CA VAL A 258 6.35 -5.47 -8.51
C VAL A 258 6.23 -6.15 -7.15
N VAL A 259 7.30 -6.81 -6.68
CA VAL A 259 7.27 -7.54 -5.39
C VAL A 259 7.09 -6.59 -4.22
N HIS A 260 7.80 -5.45 -4.20
CA HIS A 260 7.70 -4.45 -3.14
C HIS A 260 6.35 -3.71 -3.13
N HIS A 261 5.60 -3.77 -4.23
CA HIS A 261 4.31 -3.13 -4.36
C HIS A 261 3.14 -4.10 -4.10
N GLY A 262 3.02 -5.16 -4.91
CA GLY A 262 1.86 -6.04 -4.93
C GLY A 262 1.77 -6.97 -3.71
N VAL A 263 2.90 -7.52 -3.23
CA VAL A 263 2.88 -8.42 -2.06
C VAL A 263 2.40 -7.70 -0.79
N PRO A 264 2.93 -6.50 -0.45
CA PRO A 264 2.38 -5.70 0.65
C PRO A 264 0.91 -5.38 0.48
N TYR A 265 0.46 -5.06 -0.73
CA TYR A 265 -0.94 -4.73 -0.98
C TYR A 265 -1.87 -5.90 -0.67
N LEU A 266 -1.58 -7.08 -1.23
CA LEU A 266 -2.35 -8.31 -0.97
C LEU A 266 -2.37 -8.66 0.53
N ALA A 267 -1.24 -8.49 1.22
CA ALA A 267 -1.14 -8.70 2.66
C ALA A 267 -2.01 -7.73 3.45
N LEU A 268 -2.01 -6.44 3.09
CA LEU A 268 -2.84 -5.40 3.71
C LEU A 268 -4.33 -5.70 3.54
N VAL A 269 -4.77 -6.05 2.33
CA VAL A 269 -6.17 -6.38 2.03
C VAL A 269 -6.62 -7.58 2.86
N TRP A 270 -5.86 -8.68 2.81
CA TRP A 270 -6.20 -9.91 3.54
C TRP A 270 -6.23 -9.69 5.05
N TRP A 271 -5.21 -9.02 5.59
CA TRP A 271 -5.13 -8.71 7.02
C TRP A 271 -6.29 -7.82 7.46
N THR A 272 -6.62 -6.79 6.69
CA THR A 272 -7.72 -5.88 7.01
C THR A 272 -9.04 -6.63 7.07
N GLY A 273 -9.36 -7.45 6.06
CA GLY A 273 -10.56 -8.29 6.06
C GLY A 273 -10.60 -9.21 7.28
N ARG A 274 -9.46 -9.81 7.65
CA ARG A 274 -9.35 -10.67 8.84
C ARG A 274 -9.59 -9.92 10.15
N GLN A 275 -9.07 -8.71 10.29
CA GLN A 275 -9.30 -7.89 11.50
C GLN A 275 -10.73 -7.38 11.58
N MET A 276 -11.33 -7.01 10.45
CA MET A 276 -12.73 -6.62 10.37
C MET A 276 -13.65 -7.77 10.77
N GLN A 277 -13.42 -8.97 10.24
CA GLN A 277 -14.16 -10.18 10.61
C GLN A 277 -14.08 -10.46 12.12
N ARG A 278 -12.88 -10.39 12.71
CA ARG A 278 -12.67 -10.59 14.16
C ARG A 278 -13.43 -9.59 15.03
N ARG A 279 -13.73 -8.42 14.49
CA ARG A 279 -14.50 -7.36 15.18
C ARG A 279 -15.99 -7.42 14.87
N GLY A 280 -16.46 -8.47 14.19
CA GLY A 280 -17.87 -8.63 13.84
C GLY A 280 -18.34 -7.70 12.71
N VAL A 281 -17.41 -7.06 12.00
CA VAL A 281 -17.77 -6.29 10.80
C VAL A 281 -18.04 -7.28 9.67
N GLN A 282 -19.16 -7.09 8.98
CA GLN A 282 -19.53 -7.95 7.85
C GLN A 282 -18.47 -7.90 6.76
N THR A 283 -18.05 -9.09 6.31
CA THR A 283 -17.05 -9.30 5.27
C THR A 283 -17.57 -10.18 4.16
N ALA A 284 -16.96 -10.07 2.96
CA ALA A 284 -17.31 -10.91 1.82
C ALA A 284 -17.36 -12.40 2.19
N LEU A 285 -18.38 -13.11 1.70
CA LEU A 285 -18.56 -14.56 1.88
C LEU A 285 -18.46 -15.00 3.37
N GLY A 286 -19.02 -14.21 4.29
CA GLY A 286 -18.96 -14.49 5.74
C GLY A 286 -17.55 -14.43 6.33
N GLY A 287 -16.59 -13.87 5.60
CA GLY A 287 -15.19 -13.75 5.97
C GLY A 287 -14.34 -15.00 5.72
N LEU A 288 -14.86 -16.02 5.02
CA LEU A 288 -14.09 -17.21 4.61
C LEU A 288 -12.74 -16.85 3.93
N PRO A 289 -12.68 -15.92 2.95
CA PRO A 289 -11.43 -15.56 2.26
C PRO A 289 -10.33 -15.07 3.21
N PHE A 290 -10.73 -14.45 4.34
CA PHE A 290 -9.82 -13.85 5.30
C PHE A 290 -9.36 -14.80 6.41
N THR A 291 -9.66 -16.10 6.26
CA THR A 291 -9.17 -17.18 7.12
C THR A 291 -7.98 -17.88 6.50
N ARG A 292 -7.18 -18.60 7.31
CA ARG A 292 -6.07 -19.42 6.78
C ARG A 292 -6.56 -20.52 5.83
N ARG A 293 -7.74 -21.10 6.11
CA ARG A 293 -8.33 -22.17 5.29
C ARG A 293 -8.94 -21.63 3.98
N GLY A 294 -9.33 -20.36 3.95
CA GLY A 294 -9.91 -19.71 2.78
C GLY A 294 -8.93 -18.91 1.94
N LEU A 295 -7.61 -19.06 2.12
CA LEU A 295 -6.61 -18.36 1.30
C LEU A 295 -6.78 -18.65 -0.20
N ALA A 296 -7.17 -19.87 -0.57
CA ALA A 296 -7.49 -20.18 -1.97
C ALA A 296 -8.71 -19.38 -2.46
N VAL A 297 -9.74 -19.21 -1.62
CA VAL A 297 -10.92 -18.40 -1.95
C VAL A 297 -10.54 -16.92 -2.09
N PHE A 298 -9.53 -16.45 -1.35
CA PHE A 298 -8.99 -15.11 -1.51
C PHE A 298 -8.18 -14.94 -2.81
N GLY A 299 -7.27 -15.88 -3.10
CA GLY A 299 -6.27 -15.72 -4.17
C GLY A 299 -6.71 -16.20 -5.54
N VAL A 300 -7.41 -17.34 -5.65
CA VAL A 300 -7.79 -17.92 -6.95
C VAL A 300 -8.63 -16.97 -7.80
N PRO A 301 -9.65 -16.26 -7.28
CA PRO A 301 -10.38 -15.30 -8.10
C PRO A 301 -9.49 -14.18 -8.65
N LEU A 302 -8.52 -13.69 -7.85
CA LEU A 302 -7.57 -12.65 -8.28
C LEU A 302 -6.70 -13.14 -9.43
N LEU A 303 -6.19 -14.37 -9.34
CA LEU A 303 -5.39 -14.99 -10.39
C LEU A 303 -6.19 -15.27 -11.66
N LEU A 304 -7.45 -15.69 -11.54
CA LEU A 304 -8.31 -15.92 -12.70
C LEU A 304 -8.63 -14.62 -13.44
N MET A 305 -8.89 -13.53 -12.70
CA MET A 305 -9.12 -12.22 -13.32
C MET A 305 -7.85 -11.65 -13.93
N ALA A 306 -6.70 -11.78 -13.25
CA ALA A 306 -5.41 -11.39 -13.80
C ALA A 306 -5.05 -12.17 -15.07
N PHE A 307 -5.30 -13.48 -15.07
CA PHE A 307 -5.11 -14.31 -16.25
C PHE A 307 -6.02 -13.88 -17.40
N ALA A 308 -7.30 -13.59 -17.14
CA ALA A 308 -8.22 -13.12 -18.16
C ALA A 308 -7.78 -11.75 -18.73
N GLU A 309 -7.34 -10.82 -17.87
CA GLU A 309 -6.83 -9.51 -18.30
C GLU A 309 -5.59 -9.65 -19.19
N GLU A 310 -4.57 -10.38 -18.73
CA GLU A 310 -3.33 -10.57 -19.49
C GLU A 310 -3.54 -11.33 -20.80
N TRP A 311 -4.40 -12.36 -20.78
CA TRP A 311 -4.80 -13.04 -22.00
C TRP A 311 -5.46 -12.09 -23.00
N MET A 312 -6.32 -11.17 -22.52
CA MET A 312 -6.93 -10.16 -23.41
C MET A 312 -5.90 -9.15 -23.92
N TRP A 313 -4.96 -8.68 -23.10
CA TRP A 313 -3.87 -7.81 -23.53
C TRP A 313 -3.06 -8.46 -24.66
N ASP A 314 -2.64 -9.70 -24.46
CA ASP A 314 -1.80 -10.44 -25.39
C ASP A 314 -2.55 -10.90 -26.66
N ARG A 315 -3.87 -11.13 -26.61
CA ARG A 315 -4.68 -11.53 -27.79
C ARG A 315 -5.31 -10.39 -28.57
N LEU A 316 -5.35 -9.19 -28.01
CA LEU A 316 -5.97 -8.05 -28.67
C LEU A 316 -4.94 -6.98 -29.06
N LEU A 317 -3.79 -6.91 -28.39
CA LEU A 317 -2.83 -5.82 -28.58
C LEU A 317 -1.37 -6.29 -28.73
N TRP A 318 -0.83 -7.12 -27.83
CA TRP A 318 0.63 -7.32 -27.74
C TRP A 318 1.19 -8.52 -28.49
N PHE A 319 0.54 -9.68 -28.43
CA PHE A 319 0.97 -10.92 -29.08
C PHE A 319 2.40 -11.38 -28.70
N ASP A 320 2.84 -11.08 -27.47
CA ASP A 320 4.21 -11.27 -26.98
C ASP A 320 4.43 -12.58 -26.21
N HIS A 321 3.36 -13.27 -25.77
CA HIS A 321 3.47 -14.50 -24.96
C HIS A 321 2.89 -15.76 -25.63
N PRO A 322 3.42 -16.18 -26.80
CA PRO A 322 2.75 -17.22 -27.58
C PRO A 322 2.75 -18.60 -26.93
N THR A 323 3.73 -18.88 -26.08
CA THR A 323 3.82 -20.14 -25.31
C THR A 323 2.81 -20.24 -24.18
N LEU A 324 2.27 -19.10 -23.70
CA LEU A 324 1.29 -19.05 -22.62
C LEU A 324 -0.14 -18.97 -23.14
N PHE A 325 -0.37 -18.17 -24.18
CA PHE A 325 -1.73 -17.79 -24.59
C PHE A 325 -2.08 -18.21 -26.04
N GLY A 326 -1.14 -18.84 -26.77
CA GLY A 326 -1.31 -19.29 -28.17
C GLY A 326 -0.64 -18.38 -29.21
N SER A 327 -0.84 -18.57 -30.51
CA SER A 327 -0.20 -17.73 -31.55
C SER A 327 -1.20 -17.04 -32.48
N TRP A 328 -2.47 -16.99 -32.08
CA TRP A 328 -3.53 -16.34 -32.84
C TRP A 328 -3.76 -14.93 -32.32
N GLY A 329 -4.34 -14.08 -33.17
CA GLY A 329 -4.63 -12.70 -32.83
C GLY A 329 -5.73 -12.10 -33.67
N ILE A 330 -6.25 -10.96 -33.22
CA ILE A 330 -7.27 -10.19 -33.94
C ILE A 330 -6.66 -8.84 -34.31
N GLU A 331 -6.65 -8.50 -35.59
CA GLU A 331 -6.29 -7.16 -36.03
C GLU A 331 -7.43 -6.19 -35.74
N LEU A 332 -7.15 -5.17 -34.92
CA LEU A 332 -8.12 -4.17 -34.52
C LEU A 332 -7.94 -2.88 -35.34
N GLY A 333 -9.06 -2.34 -35.83
CA GLY A 333 -9.09 -0.98 -36.36
C GLY A 333 -8.95 0.07 -35.24
N PRO A 334 -8.61 1.33 -35.57
CA PRO A 334 -8.26 2.36 -34.57
C PRO A 334 -9.29 2.56 -33.45
N ALA A 335 -10.59 2.58 -33.79
CA ALA A 335 -11.66 2.74 -32.81
C ALA A 335 -11.76 1.54 -31.85
N ALA A 336 -11.57 0.31 -32.36
CA ALA A 336 -11.56 -0.89 -31.54
C ALA A 336 -10.31 -0.94 -30.65
N THR A 337 -9.15 -0.54 -31.17
CA THR A 337 -7.91 -0.41 -30.37
C THR A 337 -8.10 0.56 -29.21
N ALA A 338 -8.67 1.74 -29.45
CA ALA A 338 -8.95 2.71 -28.39
C ALA A 338 -9.93 2.16 -27.34
N MET A 339 -10.95 1.43 -27.79
CA MET A 339 -11.91 0.77 -26.89
C MET A 339 -11.24 -0.29 -26.01
N VAL A 340 -10.38 -1.13 -26.60
CA VAL A 340 -9.66 -2.18 -25.89
C VAL A 340 -8.65 -1.59 -24.90
N LEU A 341 -7.82 -0.63 -25.35
CA LEU A 341 -6.88 0.09 -24.48
C LEU A 341 -7.58 0.68 -23.27
N GLY A 342 -8.67 1.42 -23.51
CA GLY A 342 -9.44 2.05 -22.46
C GLY A 342 -10.07 1.04 -21.50
N THR A 343 -10.65 -0.04 -22.02
CA THR A 343 -11.33 -1.08 -21.24
C THR A 343 -10.36 -1.89 -20.38
N LEU A 344 -9.27 -2.37 -20.96
CA LEU A 344 -8.28 -3.18 -20.24
C LEU A 344 -7.47 -2.36 -19.23
N SER A 345 -7.39 -1.04 -19.39
CA SER A 345 -6.74 -0.16 -18.41
C SER A 345 -7.64 0.25 -17.24
N VAL A 346 -8.95 -0.03 -17.29
CA VAL A 346 -9.89 0.35 -16.21
C VAL A 346 -9.51 -0.29 -14.86
N PRO A 347 -9.25 -1.61 -14.75
CA PRO A 347 -8.93 -2.22 -13.46
C PRO A 347 -7.77 -1.53 -12.76
N GLN A 348 -6.69 -1.25 -13.51
CA GLN A 348 -5.50 -0.56 -13.03
C GLN A 348 -5.82 0.86 -12.53
N VAL A 349 -6.40 1.71 -13.38
CA VAL A 349 -6.64 3.11 -13.00
C VAL A 349 -7.69 3.22 -11.89
N VAL A 350 -8.74 2.40 -11.92
CA VAL A 350 -9.73 2.35 -10.85
C VAL A 350 -9.08 1.91 -9.54
N HIS A 351 -8.21 0.89 -9.56
CA HIS A 351 -7.43 0.50 -8.38
C HIS A 351 -6.61 1.69 -7.85
N TYR A 352 -5.85 2.37 -8.70
CA TYR A 352 -5.02 3.52 -8.31
C TYR A 352 -5.80 4.62 -7.59
N LEU A 353 -6.99 4.93 -8.12
CA LEU A 353 -7.88 5.95 -7.57
C LEU A 353 -8.61 5.48 -6.30
N LEU A 354 -9.13 4.25 -6.30
CA LEU A 354 -9.83 3.66 -5.15
C LEU A 354 -8.89 3.54 -3.95
N ASP A 355 -7.62 3.23 -4.16
CA ASP A 355 -6.64 3.13 -3.08
C ASP A 355 -6.51 4.44 -2.29
N GLY A 356 -6.63 5.58 -2.98
CA GLY A 356 -6.71 6.89 -2.37
C GLY A 356 -7.92 7.12 -1.45
N HIS A 357 -8.94 6.26 -1.51
CA HIS A 357 -10.22 6.40 -0.82
C HIS A 357 -10.49 5.29 0.20
N ILE A 358 -10.20 4.02 -0.13
CA ILE A 358 -10.58 2.85 0.68
C ILE A 358 -9.73 2.68 1.94
N TRP A 359 -8.58 3.36 2.02
CA TRP A 359 -7.68 3.36 3.18
C TRP A 359 -7.84 4.57 4.10
N LYS A 360 -8.76 5.51 3.78
CA LYS A 360 -8.98 6.70 4.62
C LYS A 360 -9.67 6.35 5.94
N MET A 361 -9.07 6.78 7.05
CA MET A 361 -9.58 6.56 8.41
C MET A 361 -10.22 7.83 8.99
N ASP A 362 -11.05 8.49 8.20
CA ASP A 362 -11.76 9.74 8.51
C ASP A 362 -13.26 9.52 8.78
N GLY A 363 -13.68 8.26 8.95
CA GLY A 363 -15.08 7.86 9.09
C GLY A 363 -15.73 7.42 7.77
N SER A 364 -15.11 7.71 6.61
CA SER A 364 -15.63 7.26 5.31
C SER A 364 -15.56 5.74 5.13
N ASN A 365 -14.71 5.02 5.87
CA ASN A 365 -14.56 3.57 5.84
C ASN A 365 -14.85 2.97 7.25
N PRO A 366 -16.10 2.57 7.55
CA PRO A 366 -16.51 2.03 8.84
C PRO A 366 -15.71 0.78 9.21
N GLY A 367 -15.31 0.68 10.48
CA GLY A 367 -14.56 -0.47 10.98
C GLY A 367 -13.08 -0.50 10.59
N LEU A 368 -12.62 0.36 9.66
CA LEU A 368 -11.22 0.35 9.21
C LEU A 368 -10.27 0.86 10.30
N ARG A 369 -10.61 2.00 10.93
CA ARG A 369 -9.77 2.57 11.98
C ARG A 369 -9.66 1.60 13.15
N GLU A 370 -10.78 0.99 13.51
CA GLU A 370 -10.87 -0.06 14.52
C GLU A 370 -9.97 -1.23 14.12
N ALA A 371 -10.11 -1.78 12.91
CA ALA A 371 -9.31 -2.92 12.44
C ALA A 371 -7.79 -2.72 12.61
N TRP A 372 -7.30 -1.49 12.52
CA TRP A 372 -5.88 -1.16 12.60
C TRP A 372 -5.42 -0.60 13.95
N ALA A 373 -6.24 0.19 14.63
CA ALA A 373 -5.98 0.67 15.98
C ALA A 373 -5.99 -0.53 16.93
N GLY A 374 -4.83 -0.85 17.52
CA GLY A 374 -4.69 -1.90 18.53
C GLY A 374 -5.74 -1.77 19.64
N SER A 375 -6.04 -2.88 20.31
CA SER A 375 -7.08 -3.19 21.32
C SER A 375 -7.49 -2.10 22.34
N ALA A 376 -7.81 -0.88 21.93
CA ALA A 376 -8.33 0.18 22.78
C ALA A 376 -9.85 0.03 23.00
N GLY A 377 -10.35 -1.20 23.09
CA GLY A 377 -11.78 -1.50 23.07
C GLY A 377 -12.22 -2.69 23.92
N GLY A 378 -11.37 -3.21 24.81
CA GLY A 378 -11.80 -4.17 25.83
C GLY A 378 -12.65 -3.51 26.94
N GLY A 379 -12.41 -2.23 27.22
CA GLY A 379 -13.03 -1.53 28.37
C GLY A 379 -14.47 -1.04 28.16
N VAL A 380 -15.01 -1.05 26.94
CA VAL A 380 -16.40 -0.62 26.70
C VAL A 380 -17.39 -1.76 27.00
N ARG A 381 -16.98 -3.01 26.82
CA ARG A 381 -17.86 -4.17 27.06
C ARG A 381 -17.99 -4.52 28.54
N GLU A 382 -17.03 -4.14 29.38
CA GLU A 382 -17.09 -4.31 30.84
C GLU A 382 -17.87 -3.18 31.52
N ARG A 383 -17.83 -1.95 31.00
CA ARG A 383 -18.58 -0.82 31.59
C ARG A 383 -20.09 -1.02 31.45
N LEU A 384 -20.54 -1.57 30.32
CA LEU A 384 -21.95 -1.92 30.11
C LEU A 384 -22.41 -3.19 30.87
N ARG A 385 -21.49 -4.07 31.28
CA ARG A 385 -21.80 -5.23 32.14
C ARG A 385 -21.80 -4.88 33.62
N GLY A 386 -20.93 -3.95 34.06
CA GLY A 386 -20.90 -3.46 35.44
C GLY A 386 -22.11 -2.59 35.79
N GLU A 387 -22.59 -1.76 34.85
CA GLU A 387 -23.77 -0.91 35.07
C GLU A 387 -25.09 -1.71 35.05
N ALA A 388 -25.14 -2.86 34.36
CA ALA A 388 -26.32 -3.72 34.30
C ALA A 388 -26.47 -4.68 35.51
N MET A 389 -25.41 -4.88 36.31
CA MET A 389 -25.44 -5.74 37.51
C MET A 389 -25.55 -4.97 38.84
N GLY A 390 -25.53 -3.64 38.81
CA GLY A 390 -25.56 -2.78 40.02
C GLY A 390 -26.95 -2.30 40.46
N GLN A 391 -28.04 -2.72 39.80
CA GLN A 391 -29.40 -2.28 40.14
C GLN A 391 -30.33 -3.46 40.40
N THR A 392 -30.13 -4.17 41.51
CA THR A 392 -31.21 -4.95 42.17
C THR A 392 -30.90 -5.13 43.65
N GLU A 393 -31.33 -4.18 44.47
CA GLU A 393 -31.67 -4.44 45.89
C GLU A 393 -33.14 -4.04 46.09
N PRO A 394 -34.02 -4.95 46.56
CA PRO A 394 -35.33 -4.56 47.04
C PRO A 394 -35.29 -4.22 48.54
N LYS A 395 -36.21 -3.35 48.94
CA LYS A 395 -36.51 -2.95 50.32
C LYS A 395 -36.82 -4.10 51.26
#